data_AF-A0A7C3S4T9-F1
#
_entry.id   AF-A0A7C3S4T9-F1
#
_cell.length_a   1.000
_cell.length_b   1.000
_cell.length_c   1.000
_cell.angle_alpha   90.00
_cell.angle_beta   90.00
_cell.angle_gamma   90.00
#
_symmetry.space_group_name_H-M   'P 1'
#
loop_
_entity.id
_entity.type
_entity.pdbx_description
1 polymer ?
#
loop_
_entity_poly.entity_id
_entity_poly.type
_entity_poly.pdbx_seq_one_letter_code
_entity_poly.pdbx_strand_id
1 'polypeptide(L)'
;MKAKAFVALSLALVIGFVGGFVAARQSSQPQTLSVEEIVKKVQDEIDASGRQVVMEVWAALQLLKDAVKDAPVPPAPMPELERKFAVVQERLSVAVETLLVQTFIGAVEKTTATMPELNFFVLERIVQFFNADRKEVQTLREKGLTWSSIIVGYGLAKVSGKPAKEVFAAHAKEKAWSKVALDLGVKPQALSKALDGLFPK
;
A
#
# COMPACT_ATOMS: atom_id res chain seq x y z
N MET A 1 4.50 25.76 14.49
CA MET A 1 3.80 26.13 13.24
C MET A 1 4.65 25.73 12.05
N LYS A 2 4.22 24.71 11.28
CA LYS A 2 4.57 24.39 9.86
C LYS A 2 4.09 22.97 9.55
N ALA A 3 2.77 22.78 9.47
CA ALA A 3 2.15 21.51 9.05
C ALA A 3 1.13 21.69 7.92
N LYS A 4 0.97 22.91 7.38
CA LYS A 4 -0.07 23.24 6.40
C LYS A 4 0.41 23.36 4.95
N ALA A 5 1.72 23.34 4.70
CA ALA A 5 2.26 23.58 3.35
C ALA A 5 2.44 22.30 2.49
N PHE A 6 2.51 21.12 3.10
CA PHE A 6 2.89 19.88 2.39
C PHE A 6 1.73 19.21 1.64
N VAL A 7 0.48 19.49 2.02
CA VAL A 7 -0.72 18.90 1.38
C VAL A 7 -1.22 19.74 0.20
N ALA A 8 -0.87 21.04 0.16
CA ALA A 8 -1.36 21.96 -0.87
C ALA A 8 -0.50 21.96 -2.15
N LEU A 9 0.80 21.64 -2.06
CA LEU A 9 1.73 21.80 -3.17
C LEU A 9 1.57 20.70 -4.25
N SER A 10 1.22 19.48 -3.85
CA SER A 10 0.97 18.36 -4.77
C SER A 10 -0.40 18.41 -5.43
N LEU A 11 -1.39 19.11 -4.85
CA LEU A 11 -2.72 19.29 -5.44
C LEU A 11 -2.73 20.37 -6.55
N ALA A 12 -1.91 21.42 -6.41
CA ALA A 12 -1.90 22.56 -7.33
C ALA A 12 -1.30 22.23 -8.71
N LEU A 13 -0.32 21.33 -8.78
CA LEU A 13 0.34 20.95 -10.03
C LEU A 13 -0.54 20.04 -10.92
N VAL A 14 -1.50 19.32 -10.34
CA VAL A 14 -2.51 18.58 -11.10
C VAL A 14 -3.43 19.54 -11.86
N ILE A 15 -3.71 20.73 -11.33
CA ILE A 15 -4.66 21.68 -11.93
C ILE A 15 -4.01 22.45 -13.11
N GLY A 16 -2.72 22.78 -13.02
CA GLY A 16 -2.05 23.64 -14.01
C GLY A 16 -1.81 23.01 -15.39
N PHE A 17 -1.72 21.68 -15.49
CA PHE A 17 -1.48 20.98 -16.76
C PHE A 17 -2.77 20.54 -17.48
N VAL A 18 -3.91 20.61 -16.79
CA VAL A 18 -5.20 20.03 -17.19
C VAL A 18 -5.99 20.94 -18.14
N GLY A 19 -5.76 22.27 -18.11
CA GLY A 19 -6.51 23.22 -18.93
C GLY A 19 -6.40 23.00 -20.45
N GLY A 20 -5.29 22.42 -20.94
CA GLY A 20 -5.07 22.21 -22.37
C GLY A 20 -5.51 20.86 -22.94
N PHE A 21 -5.67 19.82 -22.10
CA PHE A 21 -5.86 18.44 -22.56
C PHE A 21 -7.27 17.87 -22.30
N VAL A 22 -8.05 18.49 -21.41
CA VAL A 22 -9.39 18.00 -21.01
C VAL A 22 -10.48 18.22 -22.07
N ALA A 23 -10.29 19.13 -23.03
CA ALA A 23 -11.32 19.42 -24.02
C ALA A 23 -11.59 18.27 -25.01
N ALA A 24 -10.74 17.23 -25.10
CA ALA A 24 -10.79 16.27 -26.21
C ALA A 24 -11.30 14.86 -25.89
N ARG A 25 -11.52 14.46 -24.62
CA ARG A 25 -12.01 13.10 -24.29
C ARG A 25 -12.95 13.07 -23.08
N GLN A 26 -14.16 13.62 -23.24
CA GLN A 26 -15.29 13.24 -22.41
C GLN A 26 -15.86 11.91 -22.91
N SER A 27 -15.34 10.79 -22.40
CA SER A 27 -16.10 9.55 -22.30
C SER A 27 -16.36 9.30 -20.81
N SER A 28 -17.45 9.88 -20.32
CA SER A 28 -17.94 9.72 -18.96
C SER A 28 -18.31 8.25 -18.73
N GLN A 29 -17.37 7.42 -18.26
CA GLN A 29 -17.76 6.15 -17.64
C GLN A 29 -18.49 6.49 -16.34
N PRO A 30 -19.74 6.03 -16.14
CA PRO A 30 -20.47 6.31 -14.91
C PRO A 30 -19.74 5.62 -13.75
N GLN A 31 -19.27 6.42 -12.79
CA GLN A 31 -18.88 5.89 -11.48
C GLN A 31 -20.16 5.34 -10.83
N THR A 32 -20.25 4.02 -10.70
CA THR A 32 -21.44 3.33 -10.16
C THR A 32 -21.55 3.44 -8.64
N LEU A 33 -20.47 3.82 -7.97
CA LEU A 33 -20.40 3.99 -6.50
C LEU A 33 -20.27 5.46 -6.15
N SER A 34 -20.93 5.87 -5.07
CA SER A 34 -20.78 7.19 -4.47
C SER A 34 -19.37 7.39 -3.90
N VAL A 35 -18.97 8.65 -3.74
CA VAL A 35 -17.69 9.01 -3.09
C VAL A 35 -17.58 8.39 -1.69
N GLU A 36 -18.69 8.34 -0.95
CA GLU A 36 -18.75 7.79 0.40
C GLU A 36 -18.49 6.27 0.41
N GLU A 37 -19.11 5.53 -0.52
CA GLU A 37 -18.86 4.08 -0.66
C GLU A 37 -17.41 3.78 -1.06
N ILE A 38 -16.84 4.61 -1.94
CA ILE A 38 -15.44 4.48 -2.34
C ILE A 38 -14.50 4.75 -1.15
N VAL A 39 -14.74 5.83 -0.40
CA VAL A 39 -13.94 6.16 0.80
C VAL A 39 -14.08 5.08 1.85
N LYS A 40 -15.29 4.56 2.06
CA LYS A 40 -15.54 3.45 2.97
C LYS A 40 -14.73 2.21 2.58
N LYS A 41 -14.68 1.88 1.29
CA LYS A 41 -13.89 0.74 0.81
C LYS A 41 -12.40 0.89 1.13
N VAL A 42 -11.83 2.09 0.94
CA VAL A 42 -10.45 2.38 1.32
C VAL A 42 -10.25 2.21 2.82
N GLN A 43 -11.17 2.71 3.64
CA GLN A 43 -11.12 2.53 5.10
C GLN A 43 -11.18 1.05 5.49
N ASP A 44 -12.07 0.27 4.89
CA ASP A 44 -12.20 -1.16 5.17
C ASP A 44 -10.90 -1.92 4.80
N GLU A 45 -10.23 -1.54 3.71
CA GLU A 45 -8.93 -2.10 3.31
C GLU A 45 -7.78 -1.67 4.26
N ILE A 46 -7.79 -0.43 4.77
CA ILE A 46 -6.84 0.06 5.78
C ILE A 46 -7.06 -0.69 7.10
N ASP A 47 -8.31 -0.87 7.52
CA ASP A 47 -8.67 -1.59 8.73
C ASP A 47 -8.25 -3.05 8.68
N ALA A 48 -8.31 -3.69 7.50
CA ALA A 48 -7.81 -5.06 7.33
C ALA A 48 -6.29 -5.15 7.57
N SER A 49 -5.52 -4.24 7.00
CA SER A 49 -4.07 -4.14 7.27
C SER A 49 -3.78 -3.77 8.73
N GLY A 50 -4.58 -2.88 9.34
CA GLY A 50 -4.48 -2.52 10.76
C GLY A 50 -4.72 -3.71 11.69
N ARG A 51 -5.73 -4.54 11.41
CA ARG A 51 -5.97 -5.80 12.15
C ARG A 51 -4.77 -6.74 12.02
N GLN A 52 -4.13 -6.82 10.86
CA GLN A 52 -2.91 -7.61 10.70
C GLN A 52 -1.78 -7.08 11.61
N VAL A 53 -1.56 -5.77 11.68
CA VAL A 53 -0.56 -5.18 12.58
C VAL A 53 -0.82 -5.58 14.03
N VAL A 54 -2.07 -5.52 14.49
CA VAL A 54 -2.44 -5.95 15.85
C VAL A 54 -2.10 -7.43 16.08
N MET A 55 -2.39 -8.30 15.11
CA MET A 55 -2.03 -9.72 15.20
C MET A 55 -0.51 -9.94 15.26
N GLU A 56 0.28 -9.18 14.48
CA GLU A 56 1.74 -9.25 14.55
C GLU A 56 2.30 -8.78 15.89
N VAL A 57 1.70 -7.75 16.51
CA VAL A 57 2.08 -7.30 17.87
C VAL A 57 1.83 -8.41 18.88
N TRP A 58 0.69 -9.09 18.79
CA TRP A 58 0.39 -10.22 19.67
C TRP A 58 1.36 -11.40 19.45
N ALA A 59 1.64 -11.75 18.20
CA ALA A 59 2.60 -12.82 17.88
C ALA A 59 4.01 -12.48 18.37
N ALA A 60 4.45 -11.23 18.18
CA ALA A 60 5.72 -10.72 18.67
C ALA A 60 5.81 -10.81 20.19
N LEU A 61 4.76 -10.43 20.92
CA LEU A 61 4.74 -10.52 22.38
C LEU A 61 4.94 -11.96 22.87
N GLN A 62 4.31 -12.95 22.21
CA GLN A 62 4.50 -14.36 22.57
C GLN A 62 5.94 -14.81 22.30
N LEU A 63 6.49 -14.48 21.12
CA LEU A 63 7.88 -14.81 20.78
C LEU A 63 8.88 -14.21 21.78
N LEU A 64 8.66 -12.96 22.23
CA LEU A 64 9.53 -12.31 23.20
C LEU A 64 9.41 -12.95 24.60
N LYS A 65 8.20 -13.34 25.03
CA LYS A 65 8.00 -14.05 26.30
C LYS A 65 8.72 -15.40 26.30
N ASP A 66 8.60 -16.16 25.21
CA ASP A 66 9.29 -17.43 25.04
C ASP A 66 10.82 -17.21 25.02
N ALA A 67 11.28 -16.18 24.31
CA ALA A 67 12.71 -15.85 24.25
C ALA A 67 13.30 -15.51 25.63
N VAL A 68 12.57 -14.79 26.48
CA VAL A 68 13.01 -14.46 27.85
C VAL A 68 13.00 -15.70 28.73
N LYS A 69 12.00 -16.56 28.61
CA LYS A 69 11.90 -17.80 29.39
C LYS A 69 13.08 -18.74 29.12
N ASP A 70 13.52 -18.82 27.87
CA ASP A 70 14.59 -19.71 27.44
C ASP A 70 15.99 -19.09 27.53
N ALA A 71 16.09 -17.81 27.94
CA ALA A 71 17.36 -17.08 27.95
C ALA A 71 18.30 -17.60 29.06
N PRO A 72 19.60 -17.81 28.75
CA PRO A 72 20.59 -18.12 29.77
C PRO A 72 20.87 -16.91 30.66
N VAL A 73 21.37 -17.14 31.87
CA VAL A 73 21.75 -16.06 32.79
C VAL A 73 23.04 -15.39 32.28
N PRO A 74 23.09 -14.05 32.15
CA PRO A 74 24.31 -13.33 31.80
C PRO A 74 25.49 -13.67 32.72
N PRO A 75 26.73 -13.72 32.22
CA PRO A 75 27.22 -13.09 30.99
C PRO A 75 27.22 -13.99 29.74
N ALA A 76 26.45 -15.08 29.70
CA ALA A 76 26.38 -15.94 28.52
C ALA A 76 25.90 -15.17 27.25
N PRO A 77 26.53 -15.39 26.07
CA PRO A 77 26.01 -14.88 24.80
C PRO A 77 24.58 -15.37 24.53
N MET A 78 23.74 -14.53 23.92
CA MET A 78 22.32 -14.82 23.68
C MET A 78 21.92 -14.72 22.19
N PRO A 79 22.59 -15.43 21.27
CA PRO A 79 22.36 -15.30 19.83
C PRO A 79 20.93 -15.66 19.40
N GLU A 80 20.28 -16.60 20.10
CA GLU A 80 18.88 -16.96 19.81
C GLU A 80 17.92 -15.82 20.19
N LEU A 81 18.15 -15.17 21.34
CA LEU A 81 17.37 -14.01 21.78
C LEU A 81 17.52 -12.87 20.76
N GLU A 82 18.75 -12.52 20.37
CA GLU A 82 19.03 -11.52 19.35
C GLU A 82 18.32 -11.82 18.02
N ARG A 83 18.35 -13.09 17.58
CA ARG A 83 17.64 -13.54 16.39
C ARG A 83 16.12 -13.38 16.50
N LYS A 84 15.53 -13.78 17.64
CA LYS A 84 14.08 -13.62 17.89
C LYS A 84 13.68 -12.14 17.90
N PHE A 85 14.48 -11.27 18.52
CA PHE A 85 14.27 -9.81 18.48
C PHE A 85 14.33 -9.26 17.06
N ALA A 86 15.33 -9.65 16.27
CA ALA A 86 15.45 -9.21 14.87
C ALA A 86 14.23 -9.63 14.03
N VAL A 87 13.74 -10.87 14.19
CA VAL A 87 12.54 -11.36 13.51
C VAL A 87 11.31 -10.55 13.90
N VAL A 88 11.12 -10.28 15.19
CA VAL A 88 10.00 -9.45 15.69
C VAL A 88 10.06 -8.05 15.09
N GLN A 89 11.22 -7.40 15.15
CA GLN A 89 11.42 -6.05 14.62
C GLN A 89 11.14 -6.01 13.11
N GLU A 90 11.63 -6.98 12.36
CA GLU A 90 11.43 -7.05 10.91
C GLU A 90 9.96 -7.16 10.55
N ARG A 91 9.23 -8.12 11.14
CA ARG A 91 7.81 -8.36 10.85
C ARG A 91 6.94 -7.16 11.21
N LEU A 92 7.14 -6.57 12.39
CA LEU A 92 6.39 -5.38 12.80
C LEU A 92 6.64 -4.20 11.86
N SER A 93 7.91 -3.99 11.48
CA SER A 93 8.26 -2.90 10.57
C SER A 93 7.58 -3.05 9.20
N VAL A 94 7.57 -4.26 8.63
CA VAL A 94 6.94 -4.54 7.33
C VAL A 94 5.42 -4.33 7.39
N ALA A 95 4.77 -4.84 8.45
CA ALA A 95 3.32 -4.73 8.60
C ALA A 95 2.87 -3.27 8.76
N VAL A 96 3.59 -2.50 9.59
CA VAL A 96 3.31 -1.08 9.85
C VAL A 96 3.62 -0.22 8.63
N GLU A 97 4.75 -0.43 7.96
CA GLU A 97 5.07 0.31 6.74
C GLU A 97 4.01 0.11 5.66
N THR A 98 3.58 -1.13 5.44
CA THR A 98 2.57 -1.44 4.42
C THR A 98 1.26 -0.71 4.71
N LEU A 99 0.83 -0.67 5.98
CA LEU A 99 -0.33 0.10 6.42
C LEU A 99 -0.17 1.61 6.16
N LEU A 100 1.00 2.18 6.49
CA LEU A 100 1.26 3.61 6.29
C LEU A 100 1.28 3.99 4.81
N VAL A 101 1.91 3.17 3.97
CA VAL A 101 1.91 3.33 2.51
C VAL A 101 0.49 3.28 1.97
N GLN A 102 -0.29 2.26 2.35
CA GLN A 102 -1.68 2.11 1.92
C GLN A 102 -2.54 3.29 2.34
N THR A 103 -2.36 3.80 3.55
CA THR A 103 -3.06 4.98 4.08
C THR A 103 -2.72 6.24 3.28
N PHE A 104 -1.42 6.47 3.01
CA PHE A 104 -0.98 7.62 2.23
C PHE A 104 -1.56 7.61 0.81
N ILE A 105 -1.53 6.45 0.16
CA ILE A 105 -2.01 6.29 -1.22
C ILE A 105 -3.54 6.26 -1.28
N GLY A 106 -4.22 5.90 -0.18
CA GLY A 106 -5.68 5.98 -0.06
C GLY A 106 -6.25 7.38 -0.36
N ALA A 107 -5.45 8.44 -0.18
CA ALA A 107 -5.82 9.80 -0.57
C ALA A 107 -6.05 9.94 -2.09
N VAL A 108 -5.30 9.19 -2.92
CA VAL A 108 -5.46 9.17 -4.39
C VAL A 108 -6.86 8.72 -4.77
N GLU A 109 -7.37 7.68 -4.11
CA GLU A 109 -8.71 7.16 -4.35
C GLU A 109 -9.76 8.25 -4.09
N LYS A 110 -9.70 8.89 -2.93
CA LYS A 110 -10.63 9.97 -2.55
C LYS A 110 -10.60 11.12 -3.57
N THR A 111 -9.42 11.51 -4.03
CA THR A 111 -9.25 12.55 -5.05
C THR A 111 -9.91 12.13 -6.35
N THR A 112 -9.66 10.91 -6.86
CA THR A 112 -10.27 10.42 -8.11
C THR A 112 -11.77 10.11 -8.01
N ALA A 113 -12.29 9.90 -6.80
CA ALA A 113 -13.73 9.81 -6.55
C ALA A 113 -14.39 11.19 -6.64
N THR A 114 -13.70 12.25 -6.20
CA THR A 114 -14.21 13.63 -6.26
C THR A 114 -14.00 14.28 -7.64
N MET A 115 -12.93 13.87 -8.35
CA MET A 115 -12.53 14.37 -9.67
C MET A 115 -12.31 13.19 -10.62
N PRO A 116 -13.38 12.60 -11.19
CA PRO A 116 -13.32 11.38 -11.98
C PRO A 116 -12.41 11.45 -13.20
N GLU A 117 -12.22 12.63 -13.78
CA GLU A 117 -11.32 12.90 -14.89
C GLU A 117 -9.85 12.53 -14.58
N LEU A 118 -9.47 12.50 -13.30
CA LEU A 118 -8.12 12.13 -12.87
C LEU A 118 -7.88 10.61 -12.86
N ASN A 119 -8.91 9.77 -13.01
CA ASN A 119 -8.75 8.32 -13.08
C ASN A 119 -7.82 7.90 -14.23
N PHE A 120 -7.91 8.57 -15.38
CA PHE A 120 -7.04 8.30 -16.52
C PHE A 120 -5.57 8.60 -16.19
N PHE A 121 -5.30 9.72 -15.52
CA PHE A 121 -3.95 10.09 -15.10
C PHE A 121 -3.34 9.05 -14.14
N VAL A 122 -4.12 8.59 -13.15
CA VAL A 122 -3.66 7.56 -12.21
C VAL A 122 -3.38 6.23 -12.92
N LEU A 123 -4.26 5.80 -13.82
CA LEU A 123 -4.08 4.62 -14.66
C LEU A 123 -2.77 4.72 -15.48
N GLU A 124 -2.57 5.81 -16.21
CA GLU A 124 -1.34 6.03 -16.98
C GLU A 124 -0.10 5.97 -16.08
N ARG A 125 -0.18 6.56 -14.89
CA ARG A 125 0.95 6.59 -13.99
C ARG A 125 1.33 5.20 -13.50
N ILE A 126 0.35 4.37 -13.15
CA ILE A 126 0.57 2.96 -12.77
C ILE A 126 1.19 2.19 -13.94
N VAL A 127 0.60 2.29 -15.13
CA VAL A 127 1.08 1.61 -16.35
C VAL A 127 2.54 1.96 -16.64
N GLN A 128 2.88 3.25 -16.64
CA GLN A 128 4.24 3.71 -16.95
C GLN A 128 5.23 3.37 -15.84
N PHE A 129 4.88 3.58 -14.57
CA PHE A 129 5.80 3.39 -13.45
C PHE A 129 6.14 1.93 -13.20
N PHE A 130 5.15 1.04 -13.37
CA PHE A 130 5.34 -0.40 -13.16
C PHE A 130 5.58 -1.18 -14.45
N ASN A 131 5.57 -0.51 -15.61
CA ASN A 131 5.55 -1.17 -16.92
C ASN A 131 4.45 -2.25 -17.01
N ALA A 132 3.27 -1.93 -16.50
CA ALA A 132 2.14 -2.85 -16.40
C ALA A 132 1.27 -2.83 -17.66
N ASP A 133 0.61 -3.94 -17.98
CA ASP A 133 -0.37 -3.95 -19.06
C ASP A 133 -1.60 -3.11 -18.67
N ARG A 134 -1.98 -2.18 -19.55
CA ARG A 134 -3.11 -1.27 -19.32
C ARG A 134 -4.43 -2.00 -19.10
N LYS A 135 -4.71 -3.03 -19.91
CA LYS A 135 -5.97 -3.77 -19.83
C LYS A 135 -6.04 -4.54 -18.51
N GLU A 136 -4.91 -5.07 -18.03
CA GLU A 136 -4.84 -5.72 -16.72
C GLU A 136 -5.16 -4.72 -15.59
N VAL A 137 -4.56 -3.53 -15.60
CA VAL A 137 -4.85 -2.50 -14.58
C VAL A 137 -6.32 -2.08 -14.61
N GLN A 138 -6.89 -1.88 -15.80
CA GLN A 138 -8.32 -1.59 -15.96
C GLN A 138 -9.19 -2.72 -15.44
N THR A 139 -8.84 -3.98 -15.76
CA THR A 139 -9.57 -5.16 -15.28
C THR A 139 -9.57 -5.26 -13.76
N LEU A 140 -8.44 -4.94 -13.09
CA LEU A 140 -8.37 -4.90 -11.63
C LEU A 140 -9.29 -3.82 -11.06
N ARG A 141 -9.32 -2.65 -11.69
CA ARG A 141 -10.21 -1.55 -11.31
C ARG A 141 -11.68 -1.92 -11.46
N GLU A 142 -12.06 -2.55 -12.57
CA GLU A 142 -13.42 -3.02 -12.85
C GLU A 142 -13.86 -4.14 -11.91
N LYS A 143 -12.93 -5.00 -11.46
CA LYS A 143 -13.16 -5.96 -10.36
C LYS A 143 -13.34 -5.30 -8.99
N GLY A 144 -13.25 -3.98 -8.95
CA GLY A 144 -13.53 -3.15 -7.79
C GLY A 144 -12.30 -2.88 -6.92
N LEU A 145 -11.07 -3.22 -7.32
CA LEU A 145 -9.91 -2.83 -6.51
C LEU A 145 -9.78 -1.29 -6.49
N THR A 146 -9.40 -0.74 -5.33
CA THR A 146 -9.07 0.68 -5.21
C THR A 146 -7.72 0.96 -5.89
N TRP A 147 -7.47 2.20 -6.31
CA TRP A 147 -6.17 2.64 -6.79
C TRP A 147 -5.07 2.40 -5.76
N SER A 148 -5.37 2.59 -4.47
CA SER A 148 -4.44 2.23 -3.39
C SER A 148 -4.08 0.75 -3.41
N SER A 149 -5.10 -0.11 -3.49
CA SER A 149 -4.95 -1.57 -3.58
C SER A 149 -4.13 -1.99 -4.81
N ILE A 150 -4.40 -1.38 -5.97
CA ILE A 150 -3.66 -1.64 -7.21
C ILE A 150 -2.20 -1.21 -7.08
N ILE A 151 -1.94 0.01 -6.59
CA ILE A 151 -0.59 0.54 -6.44
C ILE A 151 0.22 -0.30 -5.44
N VAL A 152 -0.36 -0.65 -4.29
CA VAL A 152 0.29 -1.51 -3.30
C VAL A 152 0.58 -2.88 -3.88
N GLY A 153 -0.37 -3.50 -4.59
CA GLY A 153 -0.16 -4.80 -5.24
C GLY A 153 0.98 -4.80 -6.25
N TYR A 154 1.04 -3.80 -7.14
CA TYR A 154 2.17 -3.67 -8.07
C TYR A 154 3.49 -3.32 -7.36
N GLY A 155 3.45 -2.50 -6.30
CA GLY A 155 4.61 -2.22 -5.46
C GLY A 155 5.20 -3.48 -4.83
N LEU A 156 4.34 -4.32 -4.27
CA LEU A 156 4.74 -5.61 -3.69
C LEU A 156 5.25 -6.60 -4.73
N ALA A 157 4.65 -6.62 -5.94
CA ALA A 157 5.16 -7.42 -7.05
C ALA A 157 6.58 -7.00 -7.46
N LYS A 158 6.81 -5.69 -7.60
CA LYS A 158 8.13 -5.11 -7.90
C LYS A 158 9.17 -5.46 -6.83
N VAL A 159 8.82 -5.34 -5.54
CA VAL A 159 9.76 -5.61 -4.44
C VAL A 159 10.06 -7.10 -4.28
N SER A 160 9.05 -7.96 -4.42
CA SER A 160 9.20 -9.41 -4.24
C SER A 160 9.74 -10.12 -5.48
N GLY A 161 9.77 -9.46 -6.64
CA GLY A 161 10.09 -10.07 -7.93
C GLY A 161 9.05 -11.08 -8.42
N LYS A 162 7.88 -11.18 -7.76
CA LYS A 162 6.80 -12.08 -8.16
C LYS A 162 5.91 -11.45 -9.23
N PRO A 163 5.26 -12.27 -10.08
CA PRO A 163 4.25 -11.78 -11.02
C PRO A 163 3.12 -11.06 -10.29
N ALA A 164 2.69 -9.90 -10.79
CA ALA A 164 1.61 -9.12 -10.19
C ALA A 164 0.32 -9.93 -9.98
N LYS A 165 -0.01 -10.80 -10.95
CA LYS A 165 -1.16 -11.72 -10.85
C LYS A 165 -1.11 -12.61 -9.61
N GLU A 166 0.06 -13.13 -9.23
CA GLU A 166 0.22 -13.94 -8.02
C GLU A 166 0.03 -13.10 -6.76
N VAL A 167 0.54 -11.87 -6.75
CA VAL A 167 0.40 -10.95 -5.62
C VAL A 167 -1.07 -10.55 -5.41
N PHE A 168 -1.80 -10.23 -6.48
CA PHE A 168 -3.24 -9.95 -6.39
C PHE A 168 -4.07 -11.18 -6.00
N ALA A 169 -3.67 -12.39 -6.41
CA ALA A 169 -4.30 -13.63 -5.97
C ALA A 169 -4.05 -13.89 -4.47
N ALA A 170 -2.85 -13.62 -3.97
CA ALA A 170 -2.55 -13.68 -2.54
C ALA A 170 -3.43 -12.69 -1.75
N HIS A 171 -3.59 -11.45 -2.25
CA HIS A 171 -4.49 -10.49 -1.61
C HIS A 171 -5.95 -10.94 -1.59
N ALA A 172 -6.45 -11.55 -2.67
CA ALA A 172 -7.82 -12.07 -2.69
C ALA A 172 -8.07 -13.13 -1.59
N LYS A 173 -7.04 -13.89 -1.22
CA LYS A 173 -7.07 -14.87 -0.14
C LYS A 173 -6.92 -14.24 1.25
N GLU A 174 -5.86 -13.45 1.45
CA GLU A 174 -5.46 -12.94 2.76
C GLU A 174 -6.26 -11.70 3.18
N LYS A 175 -6.83 -10.96 2.22
CA LYS A 175 -7.68 -9.76 2.41
C LYS A 175 -6.99 -8.58 3.12
N ALA A 176 -5.69 -8.66 3.36
CA ALA A 176 -4.90 -7.61 4.00
C ALA A 176 -3.53 -7.48 3.32
N TRP A 177 -3.20 -6.29 2.84
CA TRP A 177 -1.92 -6.06 2.16
C TRP A 177 -0.71 -6.23 3.07
N SER A 178 -0.81 -5.84 4.35
CA SER A 178 0.24 -6.10 5.34
C SER A 178 0.53 -7.59 5.49
N LYS A 179 -0.50 -8.46 5.39
CA LYS A 179 -0.30 -9.92 5.44
C LYS A 179 0.38 -10.44 4.17
N VAL A 180 -0.04 -9.96 3.00
CA VAL A 180 0.60 -10.29 1.73
C VAL A 180 2.08 -9.88 1.74
N ALA A 181 2.42 -8.69 2.22
CA ALA A 181 3.81 -8.23 2.31
C ALA A 181 4.68 -9.14 3.18
N LEU A 182 4.15 -9.58 4.33
CA LEU A 182 4.83 -10.54 5.22
C LEU A 182 5.04 -11.90 4.56
N ASP A 183 4.00 -12.44 3.90
CA ASP A 183 4.06 -13.75 3.23
C ASP A 183 5.04 -13.74 2.04
N LEU A 184 5.20 -12.58 1.39
CA LEU A 184 6.16 -12.35 0.33
C LEU A 184 7.60 -12.18 0.83
N GLY A 185 7.81 -12.09 2.15
CA GLY A 185 9.14 -11.86 2.74
C GLY A 185 9.70 -10.48 2.40
N VAL A 186 8.84 -9.49 2.19
CA VAL A 186 9.25 -8.11 1.93
C VAL A 186 10.09 -7.58 3.08
N LYS A 187 11.14 -6.84 2.77
CA LYS A 187 12.03 -6.22 3.77
C LYS A 187 11.51 -4.85 4.20
N PRO A 188 11.85 -4.40 5.44
CA PRO A 188 11.52 -3.07 5.90
C PRO A 188 12.01 -2.00 4.92
N GLN A 189 11.21 -0.96 4.74
CA GLN A 189 11.40 0.18 3.84
C GLN A 189 11.41 -0.16 2.34
N ALA A 190 11.29 -1.44 1.95
CA ALA A 190 11.43 -1.81 0.55
C ALA A 190 10.22 -1.35 -0.28
N LEU A 191 9.01 -1.40 0.29
CA LEU A 191 7.80 -0.95 -0.39
C LEU A 191 7.80 0.56 -0.61
N SER A 192 8.04 1.33 0.45
CA SER A 192 8.12 2.80 0.35
C SER A 192 9.19 3.26 -0.65
N LYS A 193 10.38 2.62 -0.65
CA LYS A 193 11.42 2.89 -1.66
C LYS A 193 10.99 2.51 -3.07
N ALA A 194 10.32 1.37 -3.25
CA ALA A 194 9.88 0.92 -4.57
C ALA A 194 8.82 1.82 -5.20
N LEU A 195 8.07 2.54 -4.36
CA LEU A 195 7.04 3.51 -4.73
C LEU A 195 7.57 4.96 -4.77
N ASP A 196 8.82 5.21 -4.40
CA ASP A 196 9.40 6.54 -4.51
C ASP A 196 9.38 7.01 -5.97
N GLY A 197 8.98 8.26 -6.15
CA GLY A 197 8.76 8.85 -7.47
C GLY A 197 7.49 8.38 -8.17
N LEU A 198 6.63 7.51 -7.61
CA LEU A 198 5.36 7.14 -8.25
C LEU A 198 4.48 8.37 -8.50
N PHE A 199 4.50 9.37 -7.64
CA PHE A 199 3.89 10.67 -7.92
C PHE A 199 4.97 11.76 -7.78
N PRO A 200 4.99 12.77 -8.68
CA PRO A 200 5.93 13.88 -8.55
C PRO A 200 5.73 14.62 -7.21
N LYS A 201 6.83 15.10 -6.64
CA LYS A 201 6.85 15.84 -5.36
C LYS A 201 6.43 17.29 -5.55
#